data_AF-A0A3N5U663-F1
#
_entry.id   AF-A0A3N5U663-F1
#
_cell.length_a   1.000
_cell.length_b   1.000
_cell.length_c   1.000
_cell.angle_alpha   90.00
_cell.angle_beta   90.00
_cell.angle_gamma   90.00
#
_symmetry.space_group_name_H-M   'P 1'
#
loop_
_entity.id
_entity.type
_entity.pdbx_description
1 polymer ?
#
loop_
_entity_poly.entity_id
_entity_poly.type
_entity_poly.pdbx_seq_one_letter_code
_entity_poly.pdbx_strand_id
1 'polypeptide(L)'
;HLVLRDVEADRLQRIVEGFGVPYAFDAVAVCAQDHGVPPPGVSHLDFRHSLYRERLDAQPLPQTLLFAAGEIPPVMNRLRSMAASARELPAEEIYVMDSGMAAITGAACDMAARNRERFMVLDIATSHTVCAAMLQGELAGFVEYHTQDITGERLEGLLRDLAAGRLDHAGILAEGGHGAYLRRTAGPEALDTIIATGPKRKMAAGSRLPMVWGAPLGDNMMTGTVGLLEALRLRKKLDPIFYV
;
A
#
# COMPACT_ATOMS: atom_id res chain seq x y z
N HIS A 1 -2.49 -23.10 -26.30
CA HIS A 1 -3.34 -21.96 -25.92
C HIS A 1 -2.65 -21.24 -24.76
N LEU A 2 -2.47 -19.92 -24.84
CA LEU A 2 -1.87 -19.13 -23.75
C LEU A 2 -3.03 -18.47 -22.98
N VAL A 3 -3.13 -18.73 -21.67
CA VAL A 3 -4.19 -18.17 -20.81
C VAL A 3 -3.55 -17.14 -19.90
N LEU A 4 -3.95 -15.88 -20.05
CA LEU A 4 -3.54 -14.78 -19.15
C LEU A 4 -4.54 -14.72 -18.00
N ARG A 5 -4.07 -14.91 -16.76
CA ARG A 5 -4.89 -14.80 -15.54
C ARG A 5 -4.07 -14.16 -14.42
N ASP A 6 -4.74 -13.42 -13.55
CA ASP A 6 -4.11 -12.78 -12.38
C ASP A 6 -4.04 -13.74 -11.18
N VAL A 7 -4.95 -14.71 -11.11
CA VAL A 7 -5.06 -15.69 -10.00
C VAL A 7 -4.98 -17.11 -10.55
N GLU A 8 -4.10 -17.93 -9.98
CA GLU A 8 -3.94 -19.36 -10.31
C GLU A 8 -4.58 -20.24 -9.22
N ALA A 9 -5.91 -20.40 -9.25
CA ALA A 9 -6.66 -21.11 -8.19
C ALA A 9 -6.13 -22.52 -7.91
N ASP A 10 -5.85 -23.32 -8.94
CA ASP A 10 -5.31 -24.70 -8.78
C ASP A 10 -3.92 -24.72 -8.11
N ARG A 11 -3.11 -23.69 -8.34
CA ARG A 11 -1.79 -23.58 -7.72
C ARG A 11 -1.92 -23.16 -6.26
N LEU A 12 -2.79 -22.20 -5.98
CA LEU A 12 -3.10 -21.76 -4.61
C LEU A 12 -3.70 -22.88 -3.78
N GLN A 13 -4.61 -23.68 -4.34
CA GLN A 13 -5.19 -24.85 -3.68
C GLN A 13 -4.10 -25.81 -3.18
N ARG A 14 -3.19 -26.20 -4.07
CA ARG A 14 -2.08 -27.11 -3.71
C ARG A 14 -1.16 -26.55 -2.62
N ILE A 15 -0.95 -25.23 -2.60
CA ILE A 15 -0.14 -24.57 -1.57
C ILE A 15 -0.87 -24.60 -0.22
N VAL A 16 -2.14 -24.18 -0.20
CA VAL A 16 -2.95 -24.05 1.01
C VAL A 16 -3.23 -25.41 1.64
N GLU A 17 -3.67 -26.38 0.85
CA GLU A 17 -3.88 -27.76 1.32
C GLU A 17 -2.56 -28.42 1.76
N GLY A 18 -1.43 -28.04 1.12
CA GLY A 18 -0.09 -28.45 1.51
C GLY A 18 0.33 -27.98 2.91
N PHE A 19 -0.25 -26.88 3.41
CA PHE A 19 -0.09 -26.45 4.81
C PHE A 19 -1.01 -27.20 5.80
N GLY A 20 -1.86 -28.12 5.32
CA GLY A 20 -2.78 -28.89 6.15
C GLY A 20 -4.02 -28.11 6.58
N VAL A 21 -4.35 -27.00 5.92
CA VAL A 21 -5.54 -26.20 6.19
C VAL A 21 -6.55 -26.31 5.04
N PRO A 22 -7.87 -26.20 5.30
CA PRO A 22 -8.88 -26.27 4.25
C PRO A 22 -8.72 -25.16 3.21
N TYR A 23 -8.88 -25.51 1.93
CA TYR A 23 -8.98 -24.53 0.84
C TYR A 23 -10.40 -23.98 0.73
N ALA A 24 -10.82 -23.24 1.76
CA ALA A 24 -12.10 -22.57 1.86
C ALA A 24 -11.92 -21.29 2.67
N PHE A 25 -12.49 -20.18 2.20
CA PHE A 25 -12.27 -18.87 2.79
C PHE A 25 -13.60 -18.13 2.97
N ASP A 26 -13.77 -17.41 4.07
CA ASP A 26 -14.90 -16.47 4.19
C ASP A 26 -14.72 -15.28 3.22
N ALA A 27 -13.47 -14.84 3.04
CA ALA A 27 -13.12 -13.75 2.15
C ALA A 27 -11.69 -13.88 1.62
N VAL A 28 -11.45 -13.36 0.41
CA VAL A 28 -10.11 -13.17 -0.15
C VAL A 28 -9.91 -11.71 -0.51
N ALA A 29 -8.72 -11.19 -0.18
CA ALA A 29 -8.27 -9.88 -0.62
C ALA A 29 -6.99 -10.01 -1.45
N VAL A 30 -6.90 -9.27 -2.56
CA VAL A 30 -5.73 -9.23 -3.46
C VAL A 30 -5.40 -7.80 -3.84
N CYS A 31 -4.12 -7.47 -4.04
CA CYS A 31 -3.71 -6.10 -4.39
C CYS A 31 -2.91 -6.04 -5.68
N ALA A 32 -3.08 -4.92 -6.38
CA ALA A 32 -2.27 -4.53 -7.52
C ALA A 32 -2.30 -3.02 -7.69
N GLN A 33 -1.28 -2.46 -8.31
CA GLN A 33 -1.30 -1.06 -8.72
C GLN A 33 -2.16 -0.89 -9.98
N ASP A 34 -3.10 0.03 -9.94
CA ASP A 34 -3.95 0.39 -11.07
C ASP A 34 -4.02 1.91 -11.22
N HIS A 35 -3.61 2.41 -12.38
CA HIS A 35 -3.69 3.84 -12.68
C HIS A 35 -5.09 4.27 -13.15
N GLY A 36 -5.95 3.31 -13.48
CA GLY A 36 -7.23 3.54 -14.11
C GLY A 36 -7.12 4.03 -15.56
N VAL A 37 -8.28 4.18 -16.19
CA VAL A 37 -8.42 4.70 -17.55
C VAL A 37 -8.85 6.17 -17.50
N PRO A 38 -7.92 7.11 -17.78
CA PRO A 38 -8.25 8.53 -17.78
C PRO A 38 -9.12 8.90 -18.99
N PRO A 39 -9.91 9.99 -18.89
CA PRO A 39 -10.50 10.60 -20.07
C PRO A 39 -9.42 11.18 -21.00
N PRO A 40 -9.75 11.44 -22.28
CA PRO A 40 -8.80 12.02 -23.23
C PRO A 40 -8.16 13.32 -22.71
N GLY A 41 -6.84 13.43 -22.84
CA GLY A 41 -6.08 14.61 -22.43
C GLY A 41 -5.64 14.66 -20.97
N VAL A 42 -5.99 13.65 -20.15
CA VAL A 42 -5.53 13.53 -18.76
C VAL A 42 -4.49 12.41 -18.66
N SER A 43 -3.39 12.64 -17.92
CA SER A 43 -2.38 11.62 -17.71
C SER A 43 -2.90 10.52 -16.76
N HIS A 44 -2.39 9.30 -16.90
CA HIS A 44 -2.72 8.20 -16.00
C HIS A 44 -2.33 8.50 -14.52
N LEU A 45 -1.27 9.28 -14.30
CA LEU A 45 -0.79 9.62 -12.96
C LEU A 45 -1.68 10.67 -12.29
N ASP A 46 -2.01 11.75 -13.00
CA ASP A 46 -2.95 12.77 -12.51
C ASP A 46 -4.32 12.17 -12.21
N PHE A 47 -4.77 11.26 -13.07
CA PHE A 47 -6.06 10.61 -12.92
C PHE A 47 -6.10 9.70 -11.68
N ARG A 48 -5.13 8.78 -11.53
CA ARG A 48 -5.00 7.94 -10.32
C ARG A 48 -4.95 8.79 -9.06
N HIS A 49 -4.15 9.86 -9.07
CA HIS A 49 -4.02 10.75 -7.94
C HIS A 49 -5.35 11.45 -7.60
N SER A 50 -6.12 11.91 -8.60
CA SER A 50 -7.43 12.52 -8.34
C SER A 50 -8.42 11.55 -7.68
N LEU A 51 -8.44 10.27 -8.09
CA LEU A 51 -9.28 9.23 -7.51
C LEU A 51 -8.90 8.95 -6.05
N TYR A 52 -7.60 8.95 -5.76
CA TYR A 52 -7.11 8.73 -4.39
C TYR A 52 -7.43 9.92 -3.50
N ARG A 53 -7.15 11.13 -3.98
CA ARG A 53 -7.43 12.37 -3.25
C ARG A 53 -8.90 12.46 -2.86
N GLU A 54 -9.83 12.21 -3.79
CA GLU A 54 -11.27 12.24 -3.49
C GLU A 54 -11.64 11.34 -2.29
N ARG A 55 -11.12 10.11 -2.26
CA ARG A 55 -11.41 9.15 -1.20
C ARG A 55 -10.69 9.46 0.10
N LEU A 56 -9.41 9.82 0.03
CA LEU A 56 -8.57 10.09 1.19
C LEU A 56 -8.93 11.41 1.87
N ASP A 57 -9.44 12.40 1.13
CA ASP A 57 -9.94 13.64 1.72
C ASP A 57 -11.22 13.40 2.53
N ALA A 58 -12.08 12.50 2.07
CA ALA A 58 -13.29 12.10 2.77
C ALA A 58 -13.00 11.18 3.98
N GLN A 59 -12.06 10.25 3.85
CA GLN A 59 -11.64 9.34 4.90
C GLN A 59 -10.13 9.08 4.78
N PRO A 60 -9.28 9.72 5.60
CA PRO A 60 -7.83 9.74 5.45
C PRO A 60 -7.18 8.46 5.99
N LEU A 61 -7.64 7.31 5.51
CA LEU A 61 -7.22 5.99 5.92
C LEU A 61 -6.81 5.21 4.66
N PRO A 62 -5.60 4.63 4.59
CA PRO A 62 -5.15 3.90 3.40
C PRO A 62 -6.11 2.76 3.01
N GLN A 63 -6.70 2.08 3.99
CA GLN A 63 -7.68 1.01 3.80
C GLN A 63 -9.00 1.45 3.17
N THR A 64 -9.29 2.75 3.04
CA THR A 64 -10.45 3.26 2.27
C THR A 64 -10.33 2.95 0.77
N LEU A 65 -9.14 2.59 0.29
CA LEU A 65 -8.89 2.12 -1.07
C LEU A 65 -8.96 0.58 -1.19
N LEU A 66 -9.55 -0.10 -0.21
CA LEU A 66 -10.05 -1.49 -0.33
C LEU A 66 -11.47 -1.47 -0.90
N PHE A 67 -11.72 -2.26 -1.93
CA PHE A 67 -13.00 -2.35 -2.62
C PHE A 67 -13.53 -3.78 -2.57
N ALA A 68 -14.79 -3.97 -2.20
CA ALA A 68 -15.47 -5.22 -2.56
C ALA A 68 -15.63 -5.29 -4.10
N ALA A 69 -15.76 -6.48 -4.66
CA ALA A 69 -15.83 -6.68 -6.11
C ALA A 69 -16.91 -5.82 -6.84
N GLY A 70 -18.01 -5.50 -6.15
CA GLY A 70 -19.09 -4.64 -6.68
C GLY A 70 -18.86 -3.12 -6.50
N GLU A 71 -17.84 -2.72 -5.73
CA GLU A 71 -17.54 -1.33 -5.36
C GLU A 71 -16.36 -0.74 -6.14
N ILE A 72 -15.70 -1.56 -6.98
CA ILE A 72 -14.53 -1.15 -7.75
C ILE A 72 -14.96 -0.08 -8.78
N PRO A 73 -14.31 1.10 -8.81
CA PRO A 73 -14.58 2.11 -9.82
C PRO A 73 -14.48 1.53 -11.23
N PRO A 74 -15.44 1.80 -12.14
CA PRO A 74 -15.45 1.22 -13.49
C PRO A 74 -14.17 1.48 -14.30
N VAL A 75 -13.48 2.58 -13.98
CA VAL A 75 -12.24 3.02 -14.60
C VAL A 75 -11.00 2.22 -14.17
N MET A 76 -11.06 1.45 -13.07
CA MET A 76 -9.96 0.64 -12.55
C MET A 76 -9.97 -0.76 -13.17
N ASN A 77 -9.56 -0.85 -14.43
CA ASN A 77 -9.64 -2.08 -15.22
C ASN A 77 -8.82 -3.23 -14.63
N ARG A 78 -7.61 -2.98 -14.11
CA ARG A 78 -6.74 -4.04 -13.57
C ARG A 78 -7.33 -4.60 -12.28
N LEU A 79 -7.82 -3.74 -11.39
CA LEU A 79 -8.48 -4.21 -10.17
C LEU A 79 -9.76 -5.00 -10.49
N ARG A 80 -10.53 -4.58 -11.50
CA ARG A 80 -11.71 -5.33 -11.96
C ARG A 80 -11.36 -6.68 -12.55
N SER A 81 -10.33 -6.76 -13.40
CA SER A 81 -9.84 -8.02 -13.96
C SER A 81 -9.34 -8.97 -12.87
N MET A 82 -8.58 -8.45 -11.91
CA MET A 82 -8.09 -9.21 -10.77
C MET A 82 -9.24 -9.73 -9.90
N ALA A 83 -10.26 -8.91 -9.61
CA ALA A 83 -11.45 -9.33 -8.88
C ALA A 83 -12.24 -10.42 -9.64
N ALA A 84 -12.32 -10.32 -10.97
CA ALA A 84 -12.97 -11.33 -11.80
C ALA A 84 -12.20 -12.66 -11.77
N SER A 85 -10.86 -12.62 -11.87
CA SER A 85 -10.00 -13.80 -11.77
C SER A 85 -10.07 -14.44 -10.37
N ALA A 86 -10.19 -13.64 -9.32
CA ALA A 86 -10.30 -14.12 -7.94
C ALA A 86 -11.63 -14.84 -7.63
N ARG A 87 -12.66 -14.72 -8.48
CA ARG A 87 -13.92 -15.49 -8.34
C ARG A 87 -13.75 -17.00 -8.54
N GLU A 88 -12.61 -17.44 -9.09
CA GLU A 88 -12.27 -18.86 -9.17
C GLU A 88 -11.89 -19.44 -7.79
N LEU A 89 -11.65 -18.60 -6.79
CA LEU A 89 -11.33 -19.02 -5.43
C LEU A 89 -12.59 -19.40 -4.66
N PRO A 90 -12.53 -20.39 -3.75
CA PRO A 90 -13.66 -20.81 -2.93
C PRO A 90 -13.89 -19.82 -1.77
N ALA A 91 -14.38 -18.63 -2.10
CA ALA A 91 -14.62 -17.55 -1.15
C ALA A 91 -15.96 -16.84 -1.40
N GLU A 92 -16.65 -16.47 -0.32
CA GLU A 92 -17.93 -15.75 -0.41
C GLU A 92 -17.73 -14.29 -0.83
N GLU A 93 -16.66 -13.66 -0.33
CA GLU A 93 -16.38 -12.25 -0.57
C GLU A 93 -15.00 -12.04 -1.20
N ILE A 94 -14.95 -11.23 -2.26
CA ILE A 94 -13.71 -10.86 -2.95
C ILE A 94 -13.47 -9.36 -2.79
N TYR A 95 -12.26 -9.02 -2.34
CA TYR A 95 -11.79 -7.67 -2.16
C TYR A 95 -10.53 -7.41 -2.98
N VAL A 96 -10.39 -6.16 -3.44
CA VAL A 96 -9.20 -5.69 -4.15
C VAL A 96 -8.73 -4.36 -3.60
N MET A 97 -7.42 -4.13 -3.62
CA MET A 97 -6.81 -2.91 -3.08
C MET A 97 -5.63 -2.43 -3.94
N ASP A 98 -5.33 -1.14 -3.86
CA ASP A 98 -4.03 -0.65 -4.33
C ASP A 98 -2.87 -1.23 -3.51
N SER A 99 -1.81 -1.67 -4.19
CA SER A 99 -0.68 -2.30 -3.51
C SER A 99 0.15 -1.35 -2.65
N GLY A 100 0.26 -0.07 -3.02
CA GLY A 100 0.95 0.93 -2.21
C GLY A 100 0.19 1.20 -0.92
N MET A 101 -1.13 1.30 -0.99
CA MET A 101 -1.99 1.46 0.18
C MET A 101 -1.99 0.22 1.08
N ALA A 102 -1.95 -0.97 0.49
CA ALA A 102 -1.75 -2.20 1.24
C ALA A 102 -0.40 -2.18 1.96
N ALA A 103 0.68 -1.76 1.29
CA ALA A 103 1.99 -1.64 1.93
C ALA A 103 2.00 -0.64 3.10
N ILE A 104 1.37 0.54 2.95
CA ILE A 104 1.24 1.53 4.03
C ILE A 104 0.47 0.93 5.21
N THR A 105 -0.68 0.32 4.94
CA THR A 105 -1.53 -0.30 5.97
C THR A 105 -0.76 -1.38 6.72
N GLY A 106 -0.05 -2.25 6.00
CA GLY A 106 0.68 -3.36 6.61
C GLY A 106 1.90 -2.91 7.41
N ALA A 107 2.66 -1.93 6.92
CA ALA A 107 3.80 -1.39 7.65
C ALA A 107 3.36 -0.69 8.95
N ALA A 108 2.17 -0.08 8.96
CA ALA A 108 1.56 0.48 10.17
C ALA A 108 1.16 -0.58 11.22
N CYS A 109 1.12 -1.87 10.87
CA CYS A 109 0.94 -2.98 11.81
C CYS A 109 2.23 -3.41 12.51
N ASP A 110 3.39 -2.84 12.16
CA ASP A 110 4.66 -3.16 12.80
C ASP A 110 4.68 -2.72 14.28
N MET A 111 5.37 -3.47 15.14
CA MET A 111 5.47 -3.15 16.56
C MET A 111 6.08 -1.76 16.82
N ALA A 112 6.94 -1.26 15.93
CA ALA A 112 7.53 0.06 16.03
C ALA A 112 6.50 1.20 15.85
N ALA A 113 5.38 0.95 15.18
CA ALA A 113 4.27 1.89 15.07
C ALA A 113 3.39 1.92 16.33
N ARG A 114 3.46 0.89 17.18
CA ARG A 114 2.58 0.75 18.34
C ARG A 114 2.73 1.92 19.31
N ASN A 115 1.60 2.48 19.73
CA ASN A 115 1.51 3.63 20.63
C ASN A 115 2.23 4.90 20.13
N ARG A 116 2.55 4.97 18.83
CA ARG A 116 3.09 6.19 18.22
C ARG A 116 1.95 7.05 17.71
N GLU A 117 1.95 8.32 18.09
CA GLU A 117 1.04 9.30 17.50
C GLU A 117 1.41 9.57 16.03
N ARG A 118 2.70 9.54 15.70
CA ARG A 118 3.22 9.88 14.38
C ARG A 118 4.44 9.05 14.04
N PHE A 119 4.58 8.68 12.78
CA PHE A 119 5.71 7.90 12.27
C PHE A 119 5.71 7.95 10.74
N MET A 120 6.82 7.53 10.14
CA MET A 120 6.93 7.33 8.70
C MET A 120 6.87 5.85 8.36
N VAL A 121 6.25 5.54 7.23
CA VAL A 121 6.38 4.27 6.52
C VAL A 121 7.25 4.49 5.29
N LEU A 122 8.14 3.54 5.04
CA LEU A 122 8.99 3.48 3.85
C LEU A 122 8.95 2.06 3.28
N ASP A 123 8.09 1.81 2.29
CA ASP A 123 8.09 0.54 1.57
C ASP A 123 8.91 0.67 0.29
N ILE A 124 10.02 -0.07 0.20
CA ILE A 124 10.87 -0.12 -0.99
C ILE A 124 10.62 -1.47 -1.67
N ALA A 125 9.61 -1.53 -2.53
CA ALA A 125 9.27 -2.73 -3.28
C ALA A 125 10.20 -2.93 -4.48
N THR A 126 9.92 -3.92 -5.32
CA THR A 126 10.73 -4.19 -6.52
C THR A 126 10.51 -3.13 -7.60
N SER A 127 9.26 -2.68 -7.78
CA SER A 127 8.88 -1.77 -8.87
C SER A 127 8.62 -0.34 -8.39
N HIS A 128 7.98 -0.18 -7.23
CA HIS A 128 7.63 1.13 -6.69
C HIS A 128 8.08 1.27 -5.25
N THR A 129 8.46 2.50 -4.89
CA THR A 129 8.80 2.90 -3.54
C THR A 129 7.73 3.87 -3.05
N VAL A 130 7.16 3.59 -1.89
CA VAL A 130 6.14 4.43 -1.26
C VAL A 130 6.67 4.95 0.08
N CYS A 131 6.64 6.26 0.26
CA CYS A 131 6.86 6.91 1.55
C CYS A 131 5.53 7.47 2.05
N ALA A 132 5.16 7.20 3.30
CA ALA A 132 3.94 7.73 3.89
C ALA A 132 4.21 8.29 5.28
N ALA A 133 3.48 9.34 5.65
CA ALA A 133 3.47 9.90 6.99
C ALA A 133 2.13 9.57 7.65
N MET A 134 2.20 8.94 8.83
CA MET A 134 1.03 8.66 9.65
C MET A 134 0.97 9.67 10.81
N LEU A 135 -0.22 10.18 11.10
CA LEU A 135 -0.48 11.12 12.20
C LEU A 135 -1.83 10.81 12.84
N GLN A 136 -1.83 10.49 14.13
CA GLN A 136 -3.01 10.17 14.94
C GLN A 136 -3.86 9.04 14.33
N GLY A 137 -3.21 8.05 13.72
CA GLY A 137 -3.87 6.94 13.03
C GLY A 137 -4.39 7.27 11.63
N GLU A 138 -4.23 8.51 11.16
CA GLU A 138 -4.61 8.94 9.80
C GLU A 138 -3.38 9.04 8.89
N LEU A 139 -3.62 8.91 7.58
CA LEU A 139 -2.64 9.23 6.55
C LEU A 139 -2.52 10.74 6.41
N ALA A 140 -1.39 11.29 6.84
CA ALA A 140 -1.08 12.71 6.72
C ALA A 140 -0.64 13.08 5.29
N GLY A 141 0.02 12.14 4.61
CA GLY A 141 0.41 12.24 3.22
C GLY A 141 1.24 11.05 2.76
N PHE A 142 1.43 10.92 1.45
CA PHE A 142 2.35 9.94 0.87
C PHE A 142 2.93 10.43 -0.46
N VAL A 143 4.02 9.79 -0.89
CA VAL A 143 4.65 10.00 -2.19
C VAL A 143 5.11 8.66 -2.75
N GLU A 144 4.99 8.50 -4.07
CA GLU A 144 5.34 7.27 -4.78
C GLU A 144 6.33 7.56 -5.92
N TYR A 145 7.30 6.68 -6.09
CA TYR A 145 8.29 6.68 -7.18
C TYR A 145 8.47 5.26 -7.73
N HIS A 146 8.98 5.12 -8.96
CA HIS A 146 9.58 3.86 -9.35
C HIS A 146 10.84 3.60 -8.51
N THR A 147 11.02 2.37 -8.02
CA THR A 147 12.18 2.02 -7.19
C THR A 147 13.51 2.17 -7.93
N GLN A 148 13.51 1.93 -9.25
CA GLN A 148 14.73 2.07 -10.06
C GLN A 148 15.14 3.53 -10.30
N ASP A 149 14.20 4.48 -10.17
CA ASP A 149 14.40 5.89 -10.50
C ASP A 149 14.77 6.75 -9.27
N ILE A 150 14.92 6.13 -8.09
CA ILE A 150 15.19 6.83 -6.82
C ILE A 150 16.54 6.44 -6.22
N THR A 151 17.27 7.45 -5.74
CA THR A 151 18.53 7.29 -4.99
C THR A 151 18.27 7.33 -3.48
N GLY A 152 19.20 6.79 -2.67
CA GLY A 152 19.11 6.89 -1.21
C GLY A 152 19.07 8.33 -0.69
N GLU A 153 19.80 9.25 -1.34
CA GLU A 153 19.77 10.69 -1.00
C GLU A 153 18.40 11.31 -1.30
N ARG A 154 17.82 11.02 -2.47
CA ARG A 154 16.49 11.53 -2.81
C ARG A 154 15.44 10.97 -1.85
N LEU A 155 15.57 9.70 -1.45
CA LEU A 155 14.69 9.07 -0.49
C LEU A 155 14.68 9.79 0.86
N GLU A 156 15.84 10.17 1.38
CA GLU A 156 15.92 11.00 2.59
C GLU A 156 15.27 12.37 2.40
N GLY A 157 15.50 13.00 1.25
CA GLY A 157 14.86 14.26 0.89
C GLY A 157 13.34 14.15 0.92
N LEU A 158 12.78 13.13 0.27
CA LEU A 158 11.34 12.87 0.25
C LEU A 158 10.77 12.65 1.64
N LEU A 159 11.44 11.88 2.51
CA LEU A 159 10.99 11.68 3.89
C LEU A 159 10.94 13.01 4.67
N ARG A 160 11.97 13.85 4.53
CA ARG A 160 12.02 15.16 5.19
C ARG A 160 10.98 16.14 4.64
N ASP A 161 10.80 16.17 3.33
CA ASP A 161 9.83 17.04 2.68
C ASP A 161 8.40 16.59 2.98
N LEU A 162 8.13 15.28 3.02
CA LEU A 162 6.85 14.72 3.42
C LEU A 162 6.52 15.07 4.87
N ALA A 163 7.45 14.85 5.80
CA ALA A 163 7.27 15.20 7.21
C ALA A 163 6.99 16.70 7.41
N ALA A 164 7.63 17.56 6.61
CA ALA A 164 7.45 19.00 6.66
C ALA A 164 6.25 19.53 5.84
N GLY A 165 5.54 18.66 5.11
CA GLY A 165 4.42 19.07 4.26
C GLY A 165 4.82 19.94 3.06
N ARG A 166 6.02 19.71 2.50
CA ARG A 166 6.58 20.49 1.37
C ARG A 166 6.43 19.83 0.00
N LEU A 167 5.88 18.61 -0.05
CA LEU A 167 5.69 17.90 -1.32
C LEU A 167 4.44 18.41 -2.05
N ASP A 168 4.55 18.70 -3.33
CA ASP A 168 3.41 18.96 -4.19
C ASP A 168 3.36 17.93 -5.33
N HIS A 169 2.14 17.62 -5.76
CA HIS A 169 1.92 16.58 -6.77
C HIS A 169 2.65 16.88 -8.09
N ALA A 170 2.55 18.12 -8.58
CA ALA A 170 3.10 18.51 -9.87
C ALA A 170 4.64 18.49 -9.89
N GLY A 171 5.28 18.91 -8.79
CA GLY A 171 6.72 18.84 -8.61
C GLY A 171 7.22 17.39 -8.65
N ILE A 172 6.55 16.47 -7.95
CA ILE A 172 6.89 15.05 -7.99
C ILE A 172 6.75 14.46 -9.40
N LEU A 173 5.68 14.81 -10.13
CA LEU A 173 5.51 14.35 -11.51
C LEU A 173 6.61 14.91 -12.44
N ALA A 174 6.99 16.18 -12.27
CA ALA A 174 8.04 16.81 -13.07
C ALA A 174 9.42 16.17 -12.88
N GLU A 175 9.65 15.54 -11.72
CA GLU A 175 10.85 14.75 -11.41
C GLU A 175 10.76 13.29 -11.87
N GLY A 176 9.66 12.86 -12.50
CA GLY A 176 9.44 11.48 -12.93
C GLY A 176 8.85 10.55 -11.86
N GLY A 177 8.39 11.10 -10.73
CA GLY A 177 7.65 10.37 -9.70
C GLY A 177 6.20 10.07 -10.10
N HIS A 178 5.48 9.33 -9.26
CA HIS A 178 4.10 8.89 -9.49
C HIS A 178 3.05 9.79 -8.81
N GLY A 179 3.53 10.83 -8.13
CA GLY A 179 2.74 11.84 -7.46
C GLY A 179 2.90 11.81 -5.95
N ALA A 180 2.46 12.90 -5.33
CA ALA A 180 2.33 13.03 -3.89
C ALA A 180 0.93 13.49 -3.51
N TYR A 181 0.46 13.00 -2.37
CA TYR A 181 -0.74 13.43 -1.68
C TYR A 181 -0.34 14.01 -0.33
N LEU A 182 -0.86 15.19 0.02
CA LEU A 182 -0.70 15.80 1.33
C LEU A 182 -2.04 16.28 1.84
N ARG A 183 -2.30 16.01 3.12
CA ARG A 183 -3.48 16.47 3.85
C ARG A 183 -3.11 17.23 5.12
N ARG A 184 -2.14 16.71 5.88
CA ARG A 184 -1.66 17.31 7.13
C ARG A 184 -0.14 17.23 7.19
N THR A 185 0.46 18.19 7.87
CA THR A 185 1.89 18.14 8.19
C THR A 185 2.10 17.24 9.42
N ALA A 186 2.86 16.16 9.27
CA ALA A 186 3.16 15.23 10.38
C ALA A 186 4.20 15.79 11.36
N GLY A 187 5.04 16.72 10.90
CA GLY A 187 6.08 17.35 11.70
C GLY A 187 7.38 16.56 11.71
N PRO A 188 8.51 17.19 12.09
CA PRO A 188 9.82 16.55 12.13
C PRO A 188 9.85 15.32 13.06
N GLU A 189 9.01 15.27 14.09
CA GLU A 189 8.94 14.16 15.05
C GLU A 189 8.41 12.87 14.41
N ALA A 190 7.75 12.94 13.24
CA ALA A 190 7.42 11.75 12.47
C ALA A 190 8.68 11.00 12.00
N LEU A 191 9.79 11.71 11.79
CA LEU A 191 11.07 11.12 11.37
C LEU A 191 11.79 10.38 12.51
N ASP A 192 11.33 10.48 13.76
CA ASP A 192 11.90 9.74 14.89
C ASP A 192 11.69 8.22 14.77
N THR A 193 10.78 7.80 13.89
CA THR A 193 10.52 6.38 13.60
C THR A 193 10.14 6.22 12.14
N ILE A 194 11.04 5.61 11.36
CA ILE A 194 10.83 5.34 9.93
C ILE A 194 10.84 3.83 9.72
N ILE A 195 9.67 3.25 9.49
CA ILE A 195 9.48 1.81 9.36
C ILE A 195 9.75 1.41 7.92
N ALA A 196 10.93 0.81 7.68
CA ALA A 196 11.41 0.40 6.36
C ALA A 196 11.08 -1.07 6.06
N THR A 197 10.23 -1.28 5.05
CA THR A 197 9.77 -2.59 4.57
C THR A 197 10.06 -2.79 3.08
N GLY A 198 9.78 -4.00 2.59
CA GLY A 198 9.90 -4.34 1.18
C GLY A 198 11.26 -4.94 0.79
N PRO A 199 11.32 -5.71 -0.31
CA PRO A 199 12.50 -6.47 -0.74
C PRO A 199 13.74 -5.61 -1.00
N LYS A 200 13.57 -4.34 -1.34
CA LYS A 200 14.66 -3.42 -1.68
C LYS A 200 15.02 -2.47 -0.54
N ARG A 201 14.48 -2.68 0.68
CA ARG A 201 14.71 -1.82 1.85
C ARG A 201 16.18 -1.56 2.19
N LYS A 202 17.09 -2.46 1.81
CA LYS A 202 18.56 -2.26 1.93
C LYS A 202 19.07 -0.98 1.25
N MET A 203 18.32 -0.41 0.30
CA MET A 203 18.59 0.92 -0.27
C MET A 203 18.67 2.02 0.81
N ALA A 204 17.94 1.86 1.92
CA ALA A 204 17.96 2.78 3.05
C ALA A 204 19.09 2.51 4.07
N ALA A 205 19.94 1.48 3.87
CA ALA A 205 20.94 1.08 4.88
C ALA A 205 22.04 2.13 5.12
N GLY A 206 22.32 2.99 4.13
CA GLY A 206 23.26 4.10 4.25
C GLY A 206 22.62 5.39 4.77
N SER A 207 21.34 5.36 5.15
CA SER A 207 20.63 6.56 5.53
C SER A 207 21.08 7.12 6.87
N ARG A 208 21.07 8.45 6.99
CA ARG A 208 21.32 9.18 8.25
C ARG A 208 20.07 9.32 9.13
N LEU A 209 18.90 8.94 8.63
CA LEU A 209 17.65 8.94 9.38
C LEU A 209 17.51 7.63 10.20
N PRO A 210 16.77 7.64 11.32
CA PRO A 210 16.64 6.48 12.20
C PRO A 210 15.69 5.43 11.62
N MET A 211 16.21 4.65 10.66
CA MET A 211 15.47 3.54 10.03
C MET A 211 15.23 2.40 11.03
N VAL A 212 13.98 1.96 11.12
CA VAL A 212 13.58 0.72 11.76
C VAL A 212 13.33 -0.32 10.66
N TRP A 213 14.00 -1.47 10.75
CA TRP A 213 13.78 -2.56 9.81
C TRP A 213 12.47 -3.29 10.11
N GLY A 214 11.36 -2.78 9.57
CA GLY A 214 10.02 -3.31 9.82
C GLY A 214 9.84 -4.76 9.35
N ALA A 215 9.13 -5.54 10.13
CA ALA A 215 8.73 -6.90 9.83
C ALA A 215 7.30 -7.10 10.39
N PRO A 216 6.29 -6.43 9.80
CA PRO A 216 4.92 -6.54 10.28
C PRO A 216 4.48 -8.02 10.26
N LEU A 217 3.95 -8.47 11.39
CA LEU A 217 3.62 -9.88 11.68
C LEU A 217 4.78 -10.87 11.46
N GLY A 218 6.02 -10.41 11.60
CA GLY A 218 7.22 -11.26 11.59
C GLY A 218 7.96 -11.34 10.26
N ASP A 219 7.41 -10.82 9.15
CA ASP A 219 8.10 -10.85 7.85
C ASP A 219 7.87 -9.59 7.02
N ASN A 220 8.97 -8.88 6.73
CA ASN A 220 9.01 -7.73 5.83
C ASN A 220 8.52 -7.99 4.39
N MET A 221 8.58 -9.24 3.92
CA MET A 221 8.10 -9.61 2.59
C MET A 221 6.57 -9.76 2.55
N MET A 222 5.93 -9.87 3.72
CA MET A 222 4.48 -9.98 3.83
C MET A 222 3.79 -8.63 4.04
N THR A 223 4.49 -7.50 4.07
CA THR A 223 3.90 -6.17 4.38
C THR A 223 2.61 -5.90 3.60
N GLY A 224 2.59 -6.09 2.28
CA GLY A 224 1.36 -5.90 1.50
C GLY A 224 0.23 -6.87 1.90
N THR A 225 0.56 -8.14 2.15
CA THR A 225 -0.40 -9.16 2.61
C THR A 225 -0.96 -8.84 3.99
N VAL A 226 -0.12 -8.36 4.92
CA VAL A 226 -0.54 -7.89 6.24
C VAL A 226 -1.49 -6.71 6.11
N GLY A 227 -1.18 -5.77 5.21
CA GLY A 227 -2.05 -4.63 4.97
C GLY A 227 -3.41 -5.01 4.38
N LEU A 228 -3.45 -5.98 3.46
CA LEU A 228 -4.70 -6.56 2.97
C LEU A 228 -5.51 -7.21 4.10
N LEU A 229 -4.85 -8.00 4.94
CA LEU A 229 -5.48 -8.67 6.08
C LEU A 229 -6.05 -7.64 7.08
N GLU A 230 -5.29 -6.61 7.41
CA GLU A 230 -5.72 -5.54 8.33
C GLU A 230 -6.86 -4.71 7.74
N ALA A 231 -6.76 -4.33 6.46
CA ALA A 231 -7.82 -3.61 5.76
C ALA A 231 -9.14 -4.41 5.77
N LEU A 232 -9.06 -5.72 5.50
CA LEU A 232 -10.20 -6.62 5.54
C LEU A 232 -10.77 -6.77 6.95
N ARG A 233 -9.90 -6.94 7.96
CA ARG A 233 -10.28 -7.02 9.38
C ARG A 233 -11.07 -5.78 9.79
N LEU A 234 -10.59 -4.58 9.45
CA LEU A 234 -11.27 -3.31 9.73
C LEU A 234 -12.59 -3.20 8.97
N ARG A 235 -12.62 -3.57 7.69
CA ARG A 235 -13.83 -3.57 6.85
C ARG A 235 -14.92 -4.46 7.43
N LYS A 236 -14.56 -5.64 7.92
CA LYS A 236 -15.46 -6.64 8.52
C LYS A 236 -15.67 -6.45 10.03
N LYS A 237 -15.01 -5.47 10.64
CA LYS A 237 -15.05 -5.19 12.10
C LYS A 237 -14.69 -6.41 12.94
N LEU A 238 -13.71 -7.20 12.46
CA LEU A 238 -13.20 -8.36 13.18
C LEU A 238 -12.27 -7.93 14.30
N ASP A 239 -12.12 -8.80 15.31
CA ASP A 239 -11.23 -8.57 16.43
C ASP A 239 -9.78 -8.36 15.97
N PRO A 240 -9.00 -7.50 16.62
CA PRO A 240 -7.59 -7.29 16.31
C PRO A 240 -6.79 -8.60 16.30
N ILE A 241 -5.94 -8.77 15.29
CA ILE A 241 -5.06 -9.92 15.18
C ILE A 241 -3.72 -9.52 15.78
N PHE A 242 -3.40 -10.03 16.97
CA PHE A 242 -2.10 -9.82 17.61
C PHE A 242 -1.28 -11.10 17.55
N TYR A 243 -0.13 -11.03 16.89
CA TYR A 243 0.93 -12.03 17.02
C TYR A 243 1.98 -11.45 17.96
N VAL A 244 2.23 -12.15 19.07
CA VAL A 244 3.23 -11.80 20.10
C VAL A 244 4.49 -12.59 19.85
#